data_AF-A0A534N357-F1
#
_entry.id   AF-A0A534N357-F1
#
_cell.length_a   1.000
_cell.length_b   1.000
_cell.length_c   1.000
_cell.angle_alpha   90.00
_cell.angle_beta   90.00
_cell.angle_gamma   90.00
#
_symmetry.space_group_name_H-M   'P 1'
#
loop_
_entity.id
_entity.type
_entity.pdbx_description
1 polymer ?
#
loop_
_entity_poly.entity_id
_entity_poly.type
_entity_poly.pdbx_seq_one_letter_code
_entity_poly.pdbx_strand_id
1 'polypeptide(L)'
;MSLRGSLSAAAGWYAQSASGTPPARRRSPATCDRIRFWVRPLIPRNNGNPGGFDYASFLARRQIYATAFLENDDGLELLIRQSSGFWHGVEHLRREIRGFIESYFSPQNGALMKTLVVGDMGGISKEVRNDFTAAGVNHVLSISGLHVGMLGLVVFFGVRFLGSFSTTLLLHWNLLKVAALPSFVAVLFYTALAGAMVPTVRSAIMIGIYELAVLLDREEELFSSLALAALLIGLAWPGVIMDISFQLSFLAVLFIVWGLRKINQRSSTRPPRELPQEKSWWRRRSRQIGLHLAVPILATVGTGPLIAHYFGHLSLVGFLSNLVVVPLVGFVVVPLGLLIGFLSLLAPGLALPLVWLAEPILSLTHGMVGFFSRLPLANIAVPVPNLLEVGILYLAFLSLLSLRRRAHLVLLLGALCIGILADGLYWWQERWHREELRVTHLSVGHGDAAVVEFPGSKVLLIDAGGTATGEFDTGDGIIAPFLRSRKILKVDYLLVSHPRVDHYGGMKTIVQEFAPSEFWLGPSKGRTVRYQAMEEAVEGSPVKRIFLSSADPCRFIDRVQLCVLYPHEDKIGDSSVVIRLSFGRANFLFASDIEGRDEKVLLQRKT
;
A
#
# COMPACT_ATOMS: atom_id res chain seq x y z
N MET A 1 35.67 -2.77 -15.30
CA MET A 1 34.90 -4.03 -15.29
C MET A 1 33.62 -3.81 -16.10
N SER A 2 33.58 -4.29 -17.33
CA SER A 2 32.46 -4.10 -18.26
C SER A 2 31.36 -5.12 -17.95
N LEU A 3 30.30 -4.70 -17.27
CA LEU A 3 29.12 -5.53 -17.07
C LEU A 3 28.24 -5.41 -18.33
N ARG A 4 28.35 -6.39 -19.24
CA ARG A 4 27.33 -6.64 -20.27
C ARG A 4 26.08 -7.21 -19.59
N GLY A 5 25.24 -6.33 -19.06
CA GLY A 5 23.88 -6.69 -18.61
C GLY A 5 22.87 -6.38 -19.70
N SER A 6 22.13 -7.36 -20.20
CA SER A 6 20.92 -7.10 -20.97
C SER A 6 19.86 -6.54 -20.02
N LEU A 7 19.63 -5.24 -20.03
CA LEU A 7 18.47 -4.64 -19.39
C LEU A 7 17.22 -5.08 -20.17
N SER A 8 16.61 -6.18 -19.75
CA SER A 8 15.21 -6.47 -20.04
C SER A 8 14.40 -5.45 -19.23
N ALA A 9 14.11 -4.30 -19.85
CA ALA A 9 13.25 -3.29 -19.25
C ALA A 9 11.80 -3.81 -19.23
N ALA A 10 11.46 -4.61 -18.23
CA ALA A 10 10.08 -4.77 -17.75
C ALA A 10 9.71 -3.65 -16.74
N ALA A 11 10.39 -2.50 -16.82
CA ALA A 11 10.13 -1.33 -16.03
C ALA A 11 9.33 -0.34 -16.87
N GLY A 12 8.12 0.00 -16.43
CA GLY A 12 7.37 1.11 -16.99
C GLY A 12 8.19 2.38 -16.90
N TRP A 13 8.32 3.07 -18.04
CA TRP A 13 8.97 4.38 -18.11
C TRP A 13 7.99 5.44 -17.61
N TYR A 14 8.30 6.08 -16.48
CA TYR A 14 7.65 7.31 -16.04
C TYR A 14 8.66 8.45 -16.19
N ALA A 15 8.50 9.25 -17.25
CA ALA A 15 9.22 10.52 -17.38
C ALA A 15 8.42 11.61 -16.64
N GLN A 16 8.97 12.12 -15.54
CA GLN A 16 8.50 13.38 -14.94
C GLN A 16 9.38 14.51 -15.46
N SER A 17 8.82 15.35 -16.34
CA SER A 17 9.47 16.59 -16.79
C SER A 17 9.44 17.62 -15.66
N ALA A 18 10.61 17.97 -15.13
CA ALA A 18 10.75 19.00 -14.09
C ALA A 18 10.82 20.44 -14.64
N SER A 19 10.69 20.65 -15.95
CA SER A 19 10.74 21.98 -16.57
C SER A 19 9.51 22.25 -17.42
N GLY A 20 8.84 23.38 -17.14
CA GLY A 20 7.63 23.86 -17.84
C GLY A 20 7.87 24.40 -19.25
N THR A 21 8.82 23.83 -19.99
CA THR A 21 9.04 24.15 -21.42
C THR A 21 9.13 22.83 -22.20
N PRO A 22 8.33 22.64 -23.26
CA PRO A 22 8.40 21.41 -24.04
C PRO A 22 9.74 21.40 -24.81
N PRO A 23 10.64 20.43 -24.57
CA PRO A 23 11.82 20.31 -25.40
C PRO A 23 11.37 19.96 -26.83
N ALA A 24 12.07 20.54 -27.80
CA ALA A 24 11.90 20.20 -29.21
C ALA A 24 11.93 18.68 -29.38
N ARG A 25 10.93 18.13 -30.09
CA ARG A 25 10.62 16.69 -30.29
C ARG A 25 11.85 15.77 -30.44
N ARG A 26 12.53 15.41 -29.35
CA ARG A 26 13.26 14.15 -29.22
C ARG A 26 12.22 13.13 -28.77
N ARG A 27 11.88 12.19 -29.66
CA ARG A 27 10.85 11.17 -29.40
C ARG A 27 11.30 10.36 -28.17
N SER A 28 10.52 10.43 -27.09
CA SER A 28 10.76 9.63 -25.88
C SER A 28 10.91 8.15 -26.23
N PRO A 29 11.85 7.41 -25.61
CA PRO A 29 12.02 5.98 -25.85
C PRO A 29 10.73 5.23 -25.52
N ALA A 30 10.35 4.29 -26.39
CA ALA A 30 9.19 3.42 -26.16
C ALA A 30 9.61 2.16 -25.41
N THR A 31 8.68 1.54 -24.69
CA THR A 31 8.90 0.21 -24.08
C THR A 31 9.35 -0.78 -25.16
N CYS A 32 10.36 -1.60 -24.83
CA CYS A 32 11.10 -2.51 -25.73
C CYS A 32 12.19 -1.86 -26.62
N ASP A 33 12.31 -0.53 -26.66
CA ASP A 33 13.44 0.11 -27.35
C ASP A 33 14.77 -0.24 -26.68
N ARG A 34 15.81 -0.46 -27.49
CA ARG A 34 17.18 -0.59 -26.99
C ARG A 34 17.81 0.80 -26.98
N ILE A 35 18.18 1.24 -25.80
CA ILE A 35 18.85 2.51 -25.58
C ILE A 35 20.26 2.27 -25.04
N ARG A 36 21.16 3.23 -25.25
CA ARG A 36 22.50 3.30 -24.66
C ARG A 36 22.58 4.60 -23.88
N PHE A 37 23.12 4.52 -22.68
CA PHE A 37 23.36 5.67 -21.82
C PHE A 37 24.52 5.33 -20.88
N TRP A 38 25.21 6.36 -20.40
CA TRP A 38 26.26 6.24 -19.39
C TRP A 38 25.68 6.56 -18.03
N VAL A 39 25.76 5.60 -17.10
CA VAL A 39 25.32 5.78 -15.71
C VAL A 39 26.30 5.13 -14.75
N ARG A 40 26.32 5.63 -13.52
CA ARG A 40 26.96 4.95 -12.40
C ARG A 40 25.92 4.06 -11.71
N PRO A 41 26.03 2.72 -11.80
CA PRO A 41 25.12 1.85 -11.07
C PRO A 41 25.32 2.03 -9.56
N LEU A 42 24.21 2.17 -8.86
CA LEU A 42 24.11 2.23 -7.41
C LEU A 42 23.58 0.90 -6.91
N ILE A 43 24.23 0.35 -5.90
CA ILE A 43 23.71 -0.82 -5.20
C ILE A 43 22.63 -0.30 -4.24
N PRO A 44 21.37 -0.77 -4.33
CA PRO A 44 20.32 -0.37 -3.41
C PRO A 44 20.72 -0.65 -1.96
N ARG A 45 20.52 0.33 -1.07
CA ARG A 45 20.81 0.21 0.36
C ARG A 45 19.58 0.58 1.15
N ASN A 46 19.46 -0.02 2.34
CA ASN A 46 18.45 0.35 3.32
C ASN A 46 18.98 1.48 4.19
N ASN A 47 18.07 2.32 4.70
CA ASN A 47 18.41 3.41 5.60
C ASN A 47 18.81 2.94 7.01
N GLY A 48 18.67 1.64 7.31
CA GLY A 48 19.04 1.07 8.62
C GLY A 48 18.11 1.44 9.78
N ASN A 49 17.05 2.21 9.52
CA ASN A 49 16.09 2.60 10.54
C ASN A 49 15.28 1.40 11.04
N PRO A 50 15.07 1.24 12.37
CA PRO A 50 14.18 0.22 12.91
C PRO A 50 12.76 0.36 12.35
N GLY A 51 12.14 -0.77 11.99
CA GLY A 51 10.80 -0.78 11.39
C GLY A 51 10.73 -0.22 9.97
N GLY A 52 11.85 0.18 9.38
CA GLY A 52 11.91 0.70 8.02
C GLY A 52 11.71 -0.38 6.94
N PHE A 53 11.29 0.06 5.76
CA PHE A 53 11.13 -0.83 4.60
C PHE A 53 12.49 -1.35 4.10
N ASP A 54 12.61 -2.67 3.95
CA ASP A 54 13.79 -3.32 3.36
C ASP A 54 13.73 -3.25 1.82
N TYR A 55 14.13 -2.08 1.30
CA TYR A 55 14.16 -1.77 -0.13
C TYR A 55 15.15 -2.65 -0.90
N ALA A 56 16.33 -2.91 -0.31
CA ALA A 56 17.36 -3.74 -0.94
C ALA A 56 16.87 -5.18 -1.15
N SER A 57 16.30 -5.82 -0.12
CA SER A 57 15.72 -7.16 -0.25
C SER A 57 14.47 -7.16 -1.14
N PHE A 58 13.68 -6.10 -1.14
CA PHE A 58 12.55 -5.97 -2.06
C PHE A 58 13.00 -6.00 -3.53
N LEU A 59 14.03 -5.25 -3.91
CA LEU A 59 14.58 -5.24 -5.26
C LEU A 59 15.29 -6.56 -5.61
N ALA A 60 16.09 -7.10 -4.68
CA ALA A 60 16.78 -8.37 -4.89
C ALA A 60 15.79 -9.53 -5.17
N ARG A 61 14.64 -9.56 -4.48
CA ARG A 61 13.56 -10.52 -4.75
C ARG A 61 12.97 -10.40 -6.16
N ARG A 62 13.07 -9.23 -6.79
CA ARG A 62 12.69 -8.98 -8.19
C ARG A 62 13.85 -9.17 -9.17
N GLN A 63 14.97 -9.75 -8.73
CA GLN A 63 16.20 -9.91 -9.50
C GLN A 63 16.82 -8.57 -9.95
N ILE A 64 16.59 -7.49 -9.19
CA ILE A 64 17.15 -6.17 -9.41
C ILE A 64 18.25 -5.94 -8.36
N TYR A 65 19.50 -5.92 -8.79
CA TYR A 65 20.67 -5.79 -7.90
C TYR A 65 21.37 -4.43 -8.01
N ALA A 66 21.06 -3.65 -9.03
CA ALA A 66 21.61 -2.31 -9.25
C ALA A 66 20.53 -1.39 -9.82
N THR A 67 20.51 -0.15 -9.38
CA THR A 67 19.68 0.92 -9.92
C THR A 67 20.57 2.04 -10.45
N ALA A 68 20.05 2.85 -11.35
CA ALA A 68 20.73 4.02 -11.85
C ALA A 68 19.69 5.10 -12.15
N PHE A 69 20.07 6.35 -11.95
CA PHE A 69 19.25 7.50 -12.28
C PHE A 69 19.95 8.30 -13.37
N LEU A 70 19.17 8.81 -14.32
CA LEU A 70 19.63 9.72 -15.36
C LEU A 70 18.93 11.06 -15.09
N GLU A 71 19.70 12.11 -14.82
CA GLU A 71 19.14 13.44 -14.52
C GLU A 71 18.50 14.06 -15.77
N ASN A 72 19.17 13.92 -16.92
CA ASN A 72 18.75 14.51 -18.19
C ASN A 72 18.89 13.52 -19.35
N ASP A 73 18.02 13.64 -20.36
CA ASP A 73 18.00 12.77 -21.54
C ASP A 73 19.15 13.03 -22.54
N ASP A 74 20.04 13.98 -22.26
CA ASP A 74 21.08 14.43 -23.20
C ASP A 74 22.10 13.33 -23.57
N GLY A 75 22.29 12.33 -22.70
CA GLY A 75 23.16 11.18 -22.92
C GLY A 75 22.46 9.91 -23.39
N LEU A 76 21.16 9.98 -23.72
CA LEU A 76 20.36 8.83 -24.12
C LEU A 76 20.39 8.64 -25.65
N GLU A 77 21.12 7.62 -26.09
CA GLU A 77 21.17 7.21 -27.49
C GLU A 77 20.16 6.07 -27.74
N LEU A 78 19.19 6.28 -28.62
CA LEU A 78 18.32 5.21 -29.10
C LEU A 78 19.11 4.33 -30.10
N LEU A 79 19.46 3.10 -29.70
CA LEU A 79 20.22 2.17 -30.54
C LEU A 79 19.34 1.45 -31.55
N ILE A 80 18.24 0.86 -31.07
CA ILE A 80 17.32 0.08 -31.89
C ILE A 80 15.91 0.36 -31.40
N ARG A 81 15.07 0.83 -32.30
CA ARG A 81 13.63 0.83 -32.09
C ARG A 81 13.13 -0.59 -32.33
N GLN A 82 12.73 -1.31 -31.29
CA GLN A 82 12.06 -2.60 -31.51
C GLN A 82 10.68 -2.29 -32.04
N SER A 83 10.46 -2.57 -33.32
CA SER A 83 9.17 -2.41 -34.01
C SER A 83 8.40 -3.72 -34.16
N SER A 84 8.96 -4.85 -33.70
CA SER A 84 8.38 -6.18 -33.88
C SER A 84 8.54 -7.04 -32.63
N GLY A 85 7.56 -7.93 -32.41
CA GLY A 85 7.52 -8.86 -31.29
C GLY A 85 6.19 -8.80 -30.52
N PHE A 86 5.87 -9.90 -29.85
CA PHE A 86 4.64 -10.03 -29.05
C PHE A 86 4.48 -8.90 -28.03
N TRP A 87 5.53 -8.62 -27.25
CA TRP A 87 5.52 -7.56 -26.23
C TRP A 87 5.42 -6.15 -26.82
N HIS A 88 5.97 -5.92 -28.02
CA HIS A 88 5.78 -4.65 -28.72
C HIS A 88 4.32 -4.44 -29.12
N GLY A 89 3.66 -5.50 -29.63
CA GLY A 89 2.23 -5.45 -29.97
C GLY A 89 1.36 -5.19 -28.74
N VAL A 90 1.65 -5.85 -27.61
CA VAL A 90 0.97 -5.60 -26.33
C VAL A 90 1.17 -4.16 -25.85
N GLU A 91 2.38 -3.61 -25.94
CA GLU A 91 2.62 -2.22 -25.54
C GLU A 91 1.95 -1.23 -26.49
N HIS A 92 1.99 -1.47 -27.80
CA HIS A 92 1.28 -0.65 -28.77
C HIS A 92 -0.21 -0.60 -28.42
N LEU A 93 -0.81 -1.77 -28.19
CA LEU A 93 -2.19 -1.91 -27.73
C LEU A 93 -2.46 -1.11 -26.44
N ARG A 94 -1.58 -1.24 -25.44
CA ARG A 94 -1.68 -0.48 -24.18
C ARG A 94 -1.64 1.03 -24.41
N ARG A 95 -0.79 1.50 -25.32
CA ARG A 95 -0.62 2.92 -25.64
C ARG A 95 -1.84 3.50 -26.34
N GLU A 96 -2.40 2.77 -27.31
CA GLU A 96 -3.62 3.20 -28.01
C GLU A 96 -4.82 3.28 -27.05
N ILE A 97 -5.01 2.26 -26.20
CA ILE A 97 -6.06 2.26 -25.18
C ILE A 97 -5.87 3.41 -24.19
N ARG A 98 -4.62 3.66 -23.74
CA ARG A 98 -4.28 4.80 -22.88
C ARG A 98 -4.67 6.12 -23.53
N GLY A 99 -4.23 6.36 -24.76
CA GLY A 99 -4.49 7.60 -25.48
C GLY A 99 -5.99 7.85 -25.70
N PHE A 100 -6.75 6.79 -25.98
CA PHE A 100 -8.21 6.87 -26.06
C PHE A 100 -8.83 7.26 -24.72
N ILE A 101 -8.46 6.57 -23.62
CA ILE A 101 -9.01 6.88 -22.29
C ILE A 101 -8.69 8.32 -21.88
N GLU A 102 -7.46 8.78 -22.09
CA GLU A 102 -7.02 10.14 -21.75
C GLU A 102 -7.73 11.23 -22.57
N SER A 103 -8.21 10.90 -23.78
CA SER A 103 -8.90 11.85 -24.66
C SER A 103 -10.39 12.00 -24.36
N TYR A 104 -11.03 10.96 -23.82
CA TYR A 104 -12.50 10.91 -23.72
C TYR A 104 -13.06 10.82 -22.29
N PHE A 105 -12.23 10.51 -21.29
CA PHE A 105 -12.65 10.50 -19.88
C PHE A 105 -12.23 11.78 -19.16
N SER A 106 -12.91 12.11 -18.06
CA SER A 106 -12.44 13.15 -17.14
C SER A 106 -11.08 12.77 -16.52
N PRO A 107 -10.25 13.73 -16.09
CA PRO A 107 -8.89 13.42 -15.62
C PRO A 107 -8.83 12.37 -14.49
N GLN A 108 -9.74 12.45 -13.52
CA GLN A 108 -9.78 11.51 -12.38
C GLN A 108 -10.29 10.12 -12.79
N ASN A 109 -11.39 10.05 -13.52
CA ASN A 109 -11.98 8.78 -13.94
C ASN A 109 -11.14 8.10 -15.03
N GLY A 110 -10.51 8.88 -15.92
CA GLY A 110 -9.54 8.41 -16.89
C GLY A 110 -8.33 7.77 -16.22
N ALA A 111 -7.79 8.40 -15.15
CA ALA A 111 -6.71 7.81 -14.37
C ALA A 111 -7.11 6.47 -13.74
N LEU A 112 -8.31 6.38 -13.15
CA LEU A 112 -8.82 5.13 -12.57
C LEU A 112 -9.06 4.05 -13.64
N MET A 113 -9.71 4.40 -14.76
CA MET A 113 -9.98 3.47 -15.86
C MET A 113 -8.68 2.95 -16.48
N LYS A 114 -7.72 3.83 -16.75
CA LYS A 114 -6.38 3.48 -17.22
C LYS A 114 -5.65 2.54 -16.25
N THR A 115 -5.74 2.83 -14.95
CA THR A 115 -5.16 1.99 -13.89
C THR A 115 -5.77 0.58 -13.92
N LEU A 116 -7.08 0.46 -14.10
CA LEU A 116 -7.79 -0.83 -14.04
C LEU A 116 -7.65 -1.68 -15.32
N VAL A 117 -7.58 -1.04 -16.49
CA VAL A 117 -7.56 -1.74 -17.80
C VAL A 117 -6.14 -2.10 -18.23
N VAL A 118 -5.20 -1.15 -18.13
CA VAL A 118 -3.82 -1.29 -18.61
C VAL A 118 -2.79 -1.25 -17.49
N GLY A 119 -3.18 -1.16 -16.22
CA GLY A 119 -2.25 -1.26 -15.10
C GLY A 119 -1.29 -0.07 -14.97
N ASP A 120 -1.67 1.08 -15.54
CA ASP A 120 -0.89 2.31 -15.46
C ASP A 120 -1.45 3.23 -14.40
N MET A 121 -0.73 3.33 -13.27
CA MET A 121 -1.08 4.17 -12.12
C MET A 121 -0.83 5.68 -12.35
N GLY A 122 -0.38 6.08 -13.54
CA GLY A 122 -0.11 7.47 -13.87
C GLY A 122 -1.38 8.32 -13.81
N GLY A 123 -1.32 9.43 -13.07
CA GLY A 123 -2.44 10.36 -12.90
C GLY A 123 -3.32 10.09 -11.68
N ILE A 124 -3.09 9.00 -10.93
CA ILE A 124 -3.72 8.79 -9.62
C ILE A 124 -3.04 9.69 -8.59
N SER A 125 -3.76 10.68 -8.07
CA SER A 125 -3.23 11.59 -7.05
C SER A 125 -3.03 10.88 -5.70
N LYS A 126 -2.19 11.47 -4.83
CA LYS A 126 -1.93 10.93 -3.48
C LYS A 126 -3.21 10.90 -2.64
N GLU A 127 -4.09 11.89 -2.81
CA GLU A 127 -5.39 11.97 -2.14
C GLU A 127 -6.29 10.78 -2.52
N VAL A 128 -6.40 10.48 -3.82
CA VAL A 128 -7.16 9.31 -4.30
C VAL A 128 -6.57 8.02 -3.72
N ARG A 129 -5.25 7.86 -3.71
CA ARG A 129 -4.61 6.66 -3.13
C ARG A 129 -4.89 6.54 -1.63
N ASN A 130 -4.89 7.65 -0.90
CA ASN A 130 -5.20 7.68 0.52
C ASN A 130 -6.67 7.33 0.77
N ASP A 131 -7.60 7.84 -0.04
CA ASP A 131 -9.03 7.48 0.06
C ASP A 131 -9.25 5.98 -0.17
N PHE A 132 -8.61 5.38 -1.17
CA PHE A 132 -8.69 3.93 -1.41
C PHE A 132 -8.06 3.12 -0.26
N THR A 133 -6.99 3.64 0.35
CA THR A 133 -6.33 3.01 1.51
C THR A 133 -7.21 3.06 2.75
N ALA A 134 -7.75 4.23 3.09
CA ALA A 134 -8.70 4.41 4.19
C ALA A 134 -10.00 3.62 3.98
N ALA A 135 -10.51 3.55 2.76
CA ALA A 135 -11.67 2.71 2.45
C ALA A 135 -11.34 1.19 2.44
N GLY A 136 -10.08 0.77 2.63
CA GLY A 136 -9.69 -0.65 2.67
C GLY A 136 -9.67 -1.35 1.31
N VAL A 137 -9.71 -0.59 0.21
CA VAL A 137 -9.79 -1.07 -1.18
C VAL A 137 -8.56 -0.71 -2.01
N ASN A 138 -7.42 -0.35 -1.40
CA ASN A 138 -6.18 -0.02 -2.13
C ASN A 138 -5.69 -1.12 -3.09
N HIS A 139 -5.99 -2.39 -2.78
CA HIS A 139 -5.71 -3.52 -3.66
C HIS A 139 -6.46 -3.45 -5.01
N VAL A 140 -7.54 -2.67 -5.11
CA VAL A 140 -8.28 -2.42 -6.35
C VAL A 140 -7.43 -1.62 -7.34
N LEU A 141 -6.64 -0.64 -6.86
CA LEU A 141 -5.77 0.20 -7.68
C LEU A 141 -4.56 -0.56 -8.26
N SER A 142 -4.12 -1.64 -7.62
CA SER A 142 -2.94 -2.40 -8.06
C SER A 142 -3.26 -3.57 -9.01
N ILE A 143 -4.43 -3.53 -9.67
CA ILE A 143 -5.08 -4.64 -10.39
C ILE A 143 -5.01 -5.93 -9.57
N SER A 144 -6.02 -6.12 -8.74
CA SER A 144 -6.12 -7.32 -7.92
C SER A 144 -6.25 -8.59 -8.78
N GLY A 145 -5.69 -9.68 -8.28
CA GLY A 145 -5.91 -11.02 -8.83
C GLY A 145 -7.38 -11.44 -8.87
N LEU A 146 -8.21 -10.83 -8.02
CA LEU A 146 -9.65 -11.04 -8.01
C LEU A 146 -10.33 -10.45 -9.25
N HIS A 147 -9.87 -9.30 -9.77
CA HIS A 147 -10.40 -8.75 -11.03
C HIS A 147 -10.14 -9.71 -12.20
N VAL A 148 -8.94 -10.31 -12.24
CA VAL A 148 -8.57 -11.31 -13.25
C VAL A 148 -9.49 -12.53 -13.16
N GLY A 149 -9.75 -13.03 -11.94
CA GLY A 149 -10.70 -14.12 -11.71
C GLY A 149 -12.14 -13.77 -12.08
N MET A 150 -12.60 -12.57 -11.73
CA MET A 150 -13.94 -12.08 -12.08
C MET A 150 -14.12 -11.95 -13.59
N LEU A 151 -13.10 -11.45 -14.31
CA LEU A 151 -13.11 -11.43 -15.77
C LEU A 151 -13.25 -12.84 -16.36
N GLY A 152 -12.47 -13.80 -15.85
CA GLY A 152 -12.58 -15.20 -16.24
C GLY A 152 -14.01 -15.72 -16.05
N LEU A 153 -14.63 -15.44 -14.89
CA LEU A 153 -16.03 -15.81 -14.63
C LEU A 153 -17.03 -15.14 -15.60
N VAL A 154 -16.87 -13.84 -15.89
CA VAL A 154 -17.74 -13.12 -16.83
C VAL A 154 -17.67 -13.74 -18.22
N VAL A 155 -16.46 -14.03 -18.71
CA VAL A 155 -16.26 -14.67 -20.02
C VAL A 155 -16.78 -16.10 -20.02
N PHE A 156 -16.47 -16.88 -18.98
CA PHE A 156 -16.93 -18.26 -18.83
C PHE A 156 -18.46 -18.36 -18.86
N PHE A 157 -19.15 -17.58 -18.02
CA PHE A 157 -20.61 -17.57 -17.98
C PHE A 157 -21.22 -16.95 -19.23
N GLY A 158 -20.59 -15.94 -19.83
CA GLY A 158 -21.02 -15.33 -21.09
C GLY A 158 -21.00 -16.34 -22.24
N VAL A 159 -19.90 -17.07 -22.42
CA VAL A 159 -19.79 -18.13 -23.44
C VAL A 159 -20.79 -19.25 -23.18
N ARG A 160 -20.94 -19.68 -21.92
CA ARG A 160 -21.92 -20.70 -21.53
C ARG A 160 -23.35 -20.25 -21.82
N PHE A 161 -23.70 -19.00 -21.49
CA PHE A 161 -25.01 -18.43 -21.73
C PHE A 161 -25.31 -18.32 -23.22
N LEU A 162 -24.38 -17.78 -24.01
CA LEU A 162 -24.53 -17.69 -25.47
C LEU A 162 -24.61 -19.08 -26.12
N GLY A 163 -23.78 -20.02 -25.68
CA GLY A 163 -23.80 -21.41 -26.14
C GLY A 163 -25.09 -22.16 -25.79
N SER A 164 -25.80 -21.74 -24.73
CA SER A 164 -27.08 -22.33 -24.34
C SER A 164 -28.23 -22.03 -25.33
N PHE A 165 -28.08 -21.03 -26.19
CA PHE A 165 -29.04 -20.76 -27.26
C PHE A 165 -28.85 -21.68 -28.48
N SER A 166 -27.72 -22.40 -28.56
CA SER A 166 -27.45 -23.32 -29.67
C SER A 166 -27.69 -24.77 -29.23
N THR A 167 -28.72 -25.37 -29.81
CA THR A 167 -29.05 -26.80 -29.62
C THR A 167 -27.91 -27.72 -30.04
N THR A 168 -27.17 -27.38 -31.09
CA THR A 168 -26.03 -28.16 -31.58
C THR A 168 -24.88 -28.22 -30.55
N LEU A 169 -24.53 -27.08 -29.94
CA LEU A 169 -23.47 -27.00 -28.92
C LEU A 169 -23.85 -27.76 -27.65
N LEU A 170 -25.11 -27.67 -27.21
CA LEU A 170 -25.64 -28.39 -26.04
C LEU A 170 -25.58 -29.92 -26.21
N LEU A 171 -25.82 -30.42 -27.42
CA LEU A 171 -25.91 -31.87 -27.68
C LEU A 171 -24.55 -32.52 -27.99
N HIS A 172 -23.59 -31.78 -28.56
CA HIS A 172 -22.32 -32.36 -29.02
C HIS A 172 -21.12 -32.04 -28.12
N TRP A 173 -21.19 -30.99 -27.31
CA TRP A 173 -20.05 -30.51 -26.54
C TRP A 173 -20.39 -30.26 -25.08
N ASN A 174 -19.44 -30.53 -24.19
CA ASN A 174 -19.54 -30.11 -22.80
C ASN A 174 -19.28 -28.59 -22.72
N LEU A 175 -20.34 -27.81 -22.57
CA LEU A 175 -20.30 -26.35 -22.45
C LEU A 175 -19.35 -25.85 -21.35
N LEU A 176 -19.10 -26.63 -20.29
CA LEU A 176 -18.10 -26.26 -19.26
C LEU A 176 -16.69 -26.27 -19.86
N LYS A 177 -16.34 -27.28 -20.66
CA LYS A 177 -15.03 -27.38 -21.32
C LYS A 177 -14.89 -26.36 -22.45
N VAL A 178 -15.98 -26.11 -23.19
CA VAL A 178 -16.01 -25.08 -24.25
C VAL A 178 -15.85 -23.68 -23.69
N ALA A 179 -16.44 -23.39 -22.51
CA ALA A 179 -16.31 -22.08 -21.87
C ALA A 179 -14.96 -21.87 -21.15
N ALA A 180 -14.33 -22.95 -20.68
CA ALA A 180 -13.04 -22.89 -19.98
C ALA A 180 -11.92 -22.31 -20.87
N LEU A 181 -11.81 -22.75 -22.13
CA LEU A 181 -10.72 -22.29 -23.00
C LEU A 181 -10.79 -20.77 -23.31
N PRO A 182 -11.93 -20.18 -23.75
CA PRO A 182 -12.06 -18.74 -23.93
C PRO A 182 -11.87 -17.94 -22.64
N SER A 183 -12.34 -18.46 -21.51
CA SER A 183 -12.11 -17.86 -20.17
C SER A 183 -10.61 -17.75 -19.89
N PHE A 184 -9.87 -18.86 -20.06
CA PHE A 184 -8.43 -18.87 -19.86
C PHE A 184 -7.70 -17.90 -20.78
N VAL A 185 -8.07 -17.89 -22.06
CA VAL A 185 -7.47 -16.99 -23.06
C VAL A 185 -7.74 -15.53 -22.69
N ALA A 186 -8.94 -15.19 -22.23
CA ALA A 186 -9.25 -13.84 -21.76
C ALA A 186 -8.42 -13.45 -20.52
N VAL A 187 -8.23 -14.38 -19.58
CA VAL A 187 -7.39 -14.18 -18.39
C VAL A 187 -5.93 -13.94 -18.78
N LEU A 188 -5.37 -14.73 -19.70
CA LEU A 188 -4.00 -14.55 -20.21
C LEU A 188 -3.86 -13.22 -20.95
N PHE A 189 -4.82 -12.88 -21.80
CA PHE A 189 -4.84 -11.63 -22.54
C PHE A 189 -4.87 -10.43 -21.59
N TYR A 190 -5.77 -10.44 -20.60
CA TYR A 190 -5.85 -9.37 -19.61
C TYR A 190 -4.59 -9.27 -18.75
N THR A 191 -3.99 -10.42 -18.38
CA THR A 191 -2.72 -10.43 -17.63
C THR A 191 -1.60 -9.77 -18.42
N ALA A 192 -1.49 -10.05 -19.73
CA ALA A 192 -0.52 -9.38 -20.61
C ALA A 192 -0.85 -7.89 -20.77
N LEU A 193 -2.12 -7.56 -21.01
CA LEU A 193 -2.58 -6.18 -21.18
C LEU A 193 -2.37 -5.31 -19.94
N ALA A 194 -2.55 -5.88 -18.74
CA ALA A 194 -2.28 -5.27 -17.44
C ALA A 194 -0.78 -5.14 -17.11
N GLY A 195 0.12 -5.61 -18.00
CA GLY A 195 1.57 -5.45 -17.86
C GLY A 195 2.25 -6.59 -17.11
N ALA A 196 1.61 -7.76 -17.04
CA ALA A 196 2.10 -8.95 -16.36
C ALA A 196 2.57 -8.68 -14.92
N MET A 197 1.83 -7.84 -14.20
CA MET A 197 2.09 -7.55 -12.80
C MET A 197 2.02 -8.83 -11.97
N VAL A 198 2.83 -8.89 -10.91
CA VAL A 198 2.96 -10.13 -10.11
C VAL A 198 1.61 -10.66 -9.58
N PRO A 199 0.66 -9.82 -9.07
CA PRO A 199 -0.65 -10.30 -8.65
C PRO A 199 -1.48 -10.91 -9.79
N THR A 200 -1.43 -10.35 -11.01
CA THR A 200 -2.23 -10.85 -12.14
C THR A 200 -1.68 -12.17 -12.67
N VAL A 201 -0.36 -12.30 -12.76
CA VAL A 201 0.31 -13.56 -13.15
C VAL A 201 0.00 -14.69 -12.17
N ARG A 202 0.04 -14.42 -10.86
CA ARG A 202 -0.32 -15.42 -9.82
C ARG A 202 -1.76 -15.90 -10.00
N SER A 203 -2.70 -14.98 -10.21
CA SER A 203 -4.10 -15.35 -10.45
C SER A 203 -4.30 -16.11 -11.74
N ALA A 204 -3.63 -15.74 -12.83
CA ALA A 204 -3.67 -16.50 -14.08
C ALA A 204 -3.17 -17.94 -13.89
N ILE A 205 -2.11 -18.15 -13.11
CA ILE A 205 -1.60 -19.48 -12.76
C ILE A 205 -2.64 -20.25 -11.93
N MET A 206 -3.22 -19.63 -10.89
CA MET A 206 -4.23 -20.27 -10.05
C MET A 206 -5.49 -20.66 -10.83
N ILE A 207 -5.99 -19.77 -11.70
CA ILE A 207 -7.14 -20.01 -12.57
C ILE A 207 -6.81 -21.09 -13.60
N GLY A 208 -5.62 -21.04 -14.22
CA GLY A 208 -5.20 -22.05 -15.19
C GLY A 208 -5.08 -23.44 -14.59
N ILE A 209 -4.57 -23.58 -13.37
CA ILE A 209 -4.53 -24.87 -12.65
C ILE A 209 -5.95 -25.36 -12.36
N TYR A 210 -6.84 -24.46 -11.95
CA TYR A 210 -8.24 -24.77 -11.70
C TYR A 210 -8.95 -25.26 -12.97
N GLU A 211 -8.86 -24.50 -14.06
CA GLU A 211 -9.48 -24.86 -15.35
C GLU A 211 -8.85 -26.13 -15.95
N LEU A 212 -7.54 -26.36 -15.76
CA LEU A 212 -6.92 -27.62 -16.16
C LEU A 212 -7.49 -28.81 -15.39
N ALA A 213 -7.74 -28.67 -14.09
CA ALA A 213 -8.40 -29.72 -13.30
C ALA A 213 -9.81 -30.03 -13.83
N VAL A 214 -10.58 -28.99 -14.20
CA VAL A 214 -11.89 -29.11 -14.85
C VAL A 214 -11.79 -29.85 -16.19
N LEU A 215 -10.81 -29.49 -17.03
CA LEU A 215 -10.62 -30.12 -18.35
C LEU A 215 -10.26 -31.61 -18.23
N LEU A 216 -9.49 -31.97 -17.21
CA LEU A 216 -9.06 -33.33 -16.89
C LEU A 216 -10.09 -34.14 -16.09
N ASP A 217 -11.29 -33.60 -15.84
CA ASP A 217 -12.36 -34.23 -15.05
C ASP A 217 -11.89 -34.72 -13.67
N ARG A 218 -10.95 -34.01 -13.03
CA ARG A 218 -10.48 -34.35 -11.68
C ARG A 218 -11.35 -33.72 -10.61
N GLU A 219 -11.55 -34.44 -9.50
CA GLU A 219 -12.19 -33.87 -8.31
C GLU A 219 -11.38 -32.68 -7.82
N GLU A 220 -12.02 -31.52 -7.77
CA GLU A 220 -11.39 -30.26 -7.41
C GLU A 220 -11.07 -30.21 -5.91
N GLU A 221 -9.85 -30.59 -5.55
CA GLU A 221 -9.33 -30.30 -4.21
C GLU A 221 -8.65 -28.93 -4.18
N LEU A 222 -9.41 -27.91 -3.76
CA LEU A 222 -8.96 -26.50 -3.68
C LEU A 222 -7.61 -26.31 -2.96
N PHE A 223 -7.32 -27.12 -1.94
CA PHE A 223 -6.03 -27.05 -1.23
C PHE A 223 -4.86 -27.57 -2.07
N SER A 224 -5.08 -28.64 -2.84
CA SER A 224 -4.08 -29.22 -3.74
C SER A 224 -3.79 -28.27 -4.90
N SER A 225 -4.81 -27.63 -5.46
CA SER A 225 -4.63 -26.57 -6.48
C SER A 225 -3.88 -25.36 -5.93
N LEU A 226 -4.20 -24.92 -4.71
CA LEU A 226 -3.51 -23.81 -4.06
C LEU A 226 -2.03 -24.16 -3.76
N ALA A 227 -1.76 -25.37 -3.27
CA ALA A 227 -0.40 -25.85 -2.99
C ALA A 227 0.42 -25.98 -4.28
N LEU A 228 -0.17 -26.51 -5.36
CA LEU A 228 0.48 -26.60 -6.66
C LEU A 228 0.78 -25.21 -7.23
N ALA A 229 -0.15 -24.26 -7.12
CA ALA A 229 0.08 -22.88 -7.53
C ALA A 229 1.24 -22.26 -6.74
N ALA A 230 1.26 -22.40 -5.42
CA ALA A 230 2.35 -21.91 -4.57
C ALA A 230 3.70 -22.53 -4.96
N LEU A 231 3.72 -23.83 -5.24
CA LEU A 231 4.92 -24.55 -5.66
C LEU A 231 5.44 -24.04 -7.00
N LEU A 232 4.60 -23.96 -8.03
CA LEU A 232 5.00 -23.50 -9.36
C LEU A 232 5.49 -22.06 -9.35
N ILE A 233 4.81 -21.18 -8.61
CA ILE A 233 5.19 -19.77 -8.46
C ILE A 233 6.51 -19.65 -7.68
N GLY A 234 6.70 -20.45 -6.63
CA GLY A 234 7.94 -20.49 -5.86
C GLY A 234 9.12 -21.07 -6.65
N LEU A 235 8.89 -22.04 -7.55
CA LEU A 235 9.93 -22.57 -8.44
C LEU A 235 10.34 -21.55 -9.51
N ALA A 236 9.37 -20.81 -10.07
CA ALA A 236 9.66 -19.77 -11.06
C ALA A 236 10.36 -18.55 -10.42
N TRP A 237 9.96 -18.16 -9.21
CA TRP A 237 10.52 -17.02 -8.48
C TRP A 237 10.73 -17.36 -7.00
N PRO A 238 11.87 -17.92 -6.60
CA PRO A 238 12.12 -18.33 -5.21
C PRO A 238 11.90 -17.23 -4.16
N GLY A 239 12.23 -15.99 -4.49
CA GLY A 239 12.05 -14.83 -3.60
C GLY A 239 10.60 -14.38 -3.39
N VAL A 240 9.64 -14.95 -4.13
CA VAL A 240 8.24 -14.51 -4.16
C VAL A 240 7.49 -14.81 -2.87
N ILE A 241 7.91 -15.83 -2.11
CA ILE A 241 7.25 -16.27 -0.87
C ILE A 241 7.31 -15.17 0.21
N MET A 242 8.34 -14.33 0.14
CA MET A 242 8.52 -13.21 1.05
C MET A 242 7.85 -11.92 0.55
N ASP A 243 7.26 -11.92 -0.64
CA ASP A 243 6.51 -10.76 -1.14
C ASP A 243 5.15 -10.67 -0.42
N ILE A 244 4.86 -9.49 0.11
CA ILE A 244 3.60 -9.21 0.82
C ILE A 244 2.38 -9.52 -0.06
N SER A 245 2.44 -9.20 -1.35
CA SER A 245 1.34 -9.46 -2.27
C SER A 245 1.09 -10.97 -2.44
N PHE A 246 2.12 -11.81 -2.31
CA PHE A 246 1.96 -13.27 -2.36
C PHE A 246 1.29 -13.76 -1.09
N GLN A 247 1.83 -13.33 0.05
CA GLN A 247 1.35 -13.72 1.38
C GLN A 247 -0.13 -13.35 1.56
N LEU A 248 -0.52 -12.12 1.23
CA LEU A 248 -1.90 -11.65 1.37
C LEU A 248 -2.87 -12.43 0.47
N SER A 249 -2.53 -12.67 -0.80
CA SER A 249 -3.42 -13.42 -1.71
C SER A 249 -3.62 -14.87 -1.28
N PHE A 250 -2.54 -15.58 -0.93
CA PHE A 250 -2.62 -16.98 -0.52
C PHE A 250 -3.30 -17.14 0.84
N LEU A 251 -3.01 -16.27 1.80
CA LEU A 251 -3.67 -16.30 3.12
C LEU A 251 -5.17 -15.99 3.01
N ALA A 252 -5.57 -15.02 2.18
CA ALA A 252 -6.98 -14.72 1.95
C ALA A 252 -7.72 -15.97 1.43
N VAL A 253 -7.22 -16.58 0.35
CA VAL A 253 -7.85 -17.78 -0.24
C VAL A 253 -7.83 -18.95 0.75
N LEU A 254 -6.72 -19.18 1.45
CA LEU A 254 -6.58 -20.24 2.44
C LEU A 254 -7.62 -20.10 3.55
N PHE A 255 -7.73 -18.92 4.19
CA PHE A 255 -8.66 -18.69 5.29
C PHE A 255 -10.12 -18.74 4.84
N ILE A 256 -10.45 -18.24 3.63
CA ILE A 256 -11.79 -18.37 3.04
C ILE A 256 -12.14 -19.85 2.86
N VAL A 257 -11.33 -20.62 2.14
CA VAL A 257 -11.62 -22.02 1.79
C VAL A 257 -11.66 -22.90 3.05
N TRP A 258 -10.66 -22.78 3.91
CA TRP A 258 -10.57 -23.56 5.15
C TRP A 258 -11.67 -23.16 6.15
N GLY A 259 -11.91 -21.87 6.35
CA GLY A 259 -12.93 -21.37 7.24
C GLY A 259 -14.34 -21.80 6.80
N LEU A 260 -14.67 -21.68 5.51
CA LEU A 260 -15.95 -22.14 4.97
C LEU A 260 -16.13 -23.65 5.10
N ARG A 261 -15.11 -24.47 4.82
CA ARG A 261 -15.16 -25.93 5.05
C ARG A 261 -15.49 -26.26 6.51
N LYS A 262 -14.83 -25.60 7.46
CA LYS A 262 -15.06 -25.82 8.90
C LYS A 262 -16.44 -25.35 9.37
N ILE A 263 -16.90 -24.18 8.92
CA ILE A 263 -18.24 -23.66 9.22
C ILE A 263 -19.31 -24.62 8.70
N ASN A 264 -19.17 -25.10 7.46
CA ASN A 264 -20.15 -26.02 6.86
C ASN A 264 -20.16 -27.39 7.55
N GLN A 265 -19.00 -27.93 7.91
CA GLN A 265 -18.89 -29.18 8.68
C GLN A 265 -19.53 -29.08 10.08
N ARG A 266 -19.34 -27.97 10.80
CA ARG A 266 -19.97 -27.74 12.12
C ARG A 266 -21.49 -27.57 12.03
N SER A 267 -21.97 -26.96 10.95
CA SER A 267 -23.41 -26.81 10.69
C SER A 267 -24.08 -28.15 10.34
N SER A 268 -23.35 -29.04 9.64
CA SER A 268 -23.82 -30.37 9.24
C SER A 268 -23.86 -31.41 10.37
N THR A 269 -23.22 -31.16 11.52
CA THR A 269 -23.18 -32.12 12.65
C THR A 269 -24.40 -32.11 13.57
N ARG A 270 -25.41 -31.26 13.30
CA ARG A 270 -26.72 -31.42 13.93
C ARG A 270 -27.57 -32.32 13.01
N PRO A 271 -27.91 -33.56 13.41
CA PRO A 271 -28.82 -34.36 12.61
C PRO A 271 -30.13 -33.57 12.45
N PRO A 272 -30.71 -33.49 11.24
CA PRO A 272 -32.02 -32.87 11.08
C PRO A 272 -33.03 -33.74 11.84
N ARG A 273 -33.41 -33.31 13.05
CA ARG A 273 -34.55 -33.88 13.78
C ARG A 273 -35.90 -33.49 13.17
N GLU A 274 -35.88 -32.66 12.13
CA GLU A 274 -37.06 -32.10 11.48
C GLU A 274 -37.14 -32.58 10.03
N LEU A 275 -38.34 -33.02 9.64
CA LEU A 275 -38.70 -33.50 8.30
C LEU A 275 -38.47 -32.40 7.23
N PRO A 276 -38.28 -32.75 5.94
CA PRO A 276 -37.91 -31.82 4.87
C PRO A 276 -38.87 -30.65 4.61
N GLN A 277 -40.09 -30.70 5.14
CA GLN A 277 -41.19 -29.79 4.83
C GLN A 277 -41.30 -28.56 5.76
N GLU A 278 -40.57 -28.49 6.88
CA GLU A 278 -40.56 -27.32 7.79
C GLU A 278 -39.30 -26.44 7.64
N LYS A 279 -38.69 -26.39 6.45
CA LYS A 279 -37.59 -25.44 6.22
C LYS A 279 -38.17 -24.03 6.13
N SER A 280 -38.30 -23.37 7.27
CA SER A 280 -38.56 -21.93 7.38
C SER A 280 -37.65 -21.20 6.40
N TRP A 281 -38.27 -20.52 5.43
CA TRP A 281 -37.60 -19.74 4.39
C TRP A 281 -36.55 -18.79 5.01
N TRP A 282 -36.85 -18.26 6.20
CA TRP A 282 -35.96 -17.46 7.03
C TRP A 282 -34.66 -18.17 7.41
N ARG A 283 -34.69 -19.47 7.75
CA ARG A 283 -33.51 -20.25 8.14
C ARG A 283 -32.59 -20.59 6.96
N ARG A 284 -33.15 -20.71 5.75
CA ARG A 284 -32.38 -20.82 4.50
C ARG A 284 -31.76 -19.48 4.12
N ARG A 285 -32.55 -18.40 4.18
CA ARG A 285 -32.09 -17.03 3.87
C ARG A 285 -30.98 -16.58 4.83
N SER A 286 -31.14 -16.80 6.13
CA SER A 286 -30.13 -16.45 7.14
C SER A 286 -28.83 -17.25 6.99
N ARG A 287 -28.92 -18.53 6.62
CA ARG A 287 -27.72 -19.34 6.31
C ARG A 287 -26.98 -18.83 5.07
N GLN A 288 -27.72 -18.45 4.02
CA GLN A 288 -27.12 -17.87 2.81
C GLN A 288 -26.44 -16.52 3.11
N ILE A 289 -27.14 -15.62 3.80
CA ILE A 289 -26.58 -14.32 4.22
C ILE A 289 -25.34 -14.54 5.10
N GLY A 290 -25.39 -15.45 6.07
CA GLY A 290 -24.26 -15.77 6.93
C GLY A 290 -23.04 -16.32 6.18
N LEU A 291 -23.24 -17.11 5.12
CA LEU A 291 -22.15 -17.58 4.25
C LEU A 291 -21.54 -16.45 3.42
N HIS A 292 -22.37 -15.56 2.86
CA HIS A 292 -21.89 -14.38 2.13
C HIS A 292 -21.09 -13.43 3.03
N LEU A 293 -21.51 -13.27 4.27
CA LEU A 293 -20.80 -12.45 5.26
C LEU A 293 -19.50 -13.11 5.75
N ALA A 294 -19.45 -14.44 5.80
CA ALA A 294 -18.28 -15.18 6.27
C ALA A 294 -17.07 -15.02 5.35
N VAL A 295 -17.25 -14.90 4.03
CA VAL A 295 -16.15 -14.75 3.06
C VAL A 295 -15.26 -13.53 3.38
N PRO A 296 -15.78 -12.29 3.41
CA PRO A 296 -14.97 -11.12 3.73
C PRO A 296 -14.43 -11.14 5.17
N ILE A 297 -15.16 -11.70 6.15
CA ILE A 297 -14.63 -11.85 7.52
C ILE A 297 -13.41 -12.76 7.53
N LEU A 298 -13.50 -13.94 6.91
CA LEU A 298 -12.40 -14.91 6.86
C LEU A 298 -11.20 -14.34 6.09
N ALA A 299 -11.45 -13.60 5.01
CA ALA A 299 -10.39 -12.89 4.29
C ALA A 299 -9.68 -11.89 5.20
N THR A 300 -10.43 -11.02 5.89
CA THR A 300 -9.89 -10.01 6.81
C THR A 300 -9.17 -10.64 8.00
N VAL A 301 -9.64 -11.77 8.53
CA VAL A 301 -8.92 -12.52 9.59
C VAL A 301 -7.62 -13.10 9.06
N GLY A 302 -7.61 -13.60 7.81
CA GLY A 302 -6.42 -14.14 7.17
C GLY A 302 -5.37 -13.07 6.85
N THR A 303 -5.78 -11.90 6.35
CA THR A 303 -4.86 -10.84 5.90
C THR A 303 -4.59 -9.77 6.94
N GLY A 304 -5.52 -9.52 7.86
CA GLY A 304 -5.50 -8.42 8.83
C GLY A 304 -4.23 -8.34 9.69
N PRO A 305 -3.78 -9.42 10.36
CA PRO A 305 -2.55 -9.38 11.14
C PRO A 305 -1.33 -8.96 10.33
N LEU A 306 -1.24 -9.40 9.07
CA LEU A 306 -0.13 -9.09 8.18
C LEU A 306 -0.23 -7.66 7.64
N ILE A 307 -1.45 -7.19 7.33
CA ILE A 307 -1.69 -5.77 6.98
C ILE A 307 -1.29 -4.86 8.15
N ALA A 308 -1.68 -5.21 9.38
CA ALA A 308 -1.27 -4.47 10.56
C ALA A 308 0.26 -4.47 10.74
N HIS A 309 0.93 -5.60 10.50
CA HIS A 309 2.38 -5.72 10.61
C HIS A 309 3.12 -4.80 9.61
N TYR A 310 2.73 -4.81 8.35
CA TYR A 310 3.46 -4.08 7.30
C TYR A 310 3.05 -2.61 7.17
N PHE A 311 1.77 -2.30 7.40
CA PHE A 311 1.22 -0.96 7.16
C PHE A 311 0.89 -0.20 8.45
N GLY A 312 0.72 -0.88 9.58
CA GLY A 312 0.39 -0.25 10.87
C GLY A 312 -0.99 0.39 10.94
N HIS A 313 -1.84 0.11 9.95
CA HIS A 313 -3.19 0.63 9.83
C HIS A 313 -4.16 -0.50 9.48
N LEU A 314 -5.38 -0.42 9.99
CA LEU A 314 -6.48 -1.32 9.65
C LEU A 314 -7.73 -0.53 9.28
N SER A 315 -8.36 -0.92 8.17
CA SER A 315 -9.65 -0.41 7.75
C SER A 315 -10.76 -1.40 8.11
N LEU A 316 -11.52 -1.09 9.17
CA LEU A 316 -12.70 -1.89 9.52
C LEU A 316 -13.84 -1.66 8.53
N VAL A 317 -13.92 -0.43 7.99
CA VAL A 317 -14.85 -0.06 6.92
C VAL A 317 -14.57 -0.85 5.64
N GLY A 318 -13.32 -1.29 5.43
CA GLY A 318 -12.89 -2.22 4.38
C GLY A 318 -13.81 -3.42 4.20
N PHE A 319 -14.39 -3.94 5.28
CA PHE A 319 -15.36 -5.03 5.21
C PHE A 319 -16.63 -4.66 4.41
N LEU A 320 -17.16 -3.45 4.63
CA LEU A 320 -18.37 -2.96 3.95
C LEU A 320 -18.05 -2.47 2.54
N SER A 321 -16.94 -1.75 2.37
CA SER A 321 -16.53 -1.24 1.06
C SER A 321 -16.22 -2.38 0.10
N ASN A 322 -15.54 -3.44 0.54
CA ASN A 322 -15.24 -4.62 -0.29
C ASN A 322 -16.51 -5.35 -0.74
N LEU A 323 -17.62 -5.27 -0.01
CA LEU A 323 -18.87 -5.90 -0.41
C LEU A 323 -19.50 -5.22 -1.64
N VAL A 324 -19.22 -3.92 -1.85
CA VAL A 324 -19.88 -3.13 -2.90
C VAL A 324 -18.91 -2.66 -3.98
N VAL A 325 -17.77 -2.07 -3.59
CA VAL A 325 -16.77 -1.52 -4.50
C VAL A 325 -16.10 -2.62 -5.32
N VAL A 326 -15.70 -3.72 -4.70
CA VAL A 326 -14.96 -4.78 -5.39
C VAL A 326 -15.82 -5.49 -6.46
N PRO A 327 -17.07 -5.90 -6.19
CA PRO A 327 -17.95 -6.43 -7.23
C PRO A 327 -18.28 -5.41 -8.33
N LEU A 328 -18.52 -4.14 -7.97
CA LEU A 328 -18.78 -3.08 -8.95
C LEU A 328 -17.58 -2.93 -9.90
N VAL A 329 -16.37 -2.84 -9.36
CA VAL A 329 -15.16 -2.68 -10.17
C VAL A 329 -14.88 -3.94 -10.99
N GLY A 330 -14.92 -5.12 -10.37
CA GLY A 330 -14.51 -6.36 -11.02
C GLY A 330 -15.52 -6.94 -12.03
N PHE A 331 -16.83 -6.82 -11.78
CA PHE A 331 -17.86 -7.33 -12.70
C PHE A 331 -18.40 -6.29 -13.69
N VAL A 332 -18.27 -4.99 -13.39
CA VAL A 332 -18.81 -3.92 -14.25
C VAL A 332 -17.69 -3.10 -14.86
N VAL A 333 -16.87 -2.42 -14.04
CA VAL A 333 -15.89 -1.43 -14.55
C VAL A 333 -14.80 -2.10 -15.39
N VAL A 334 -14.19 -3.19 -14.92
CA VAL A 334 -13.10 -3.88 -15.64
C VAL A 334 -13.59 -4.48 -16.97
N PRO A 335 -14.68 -5.27 -17.03
CA PRO A 335 -15.20 -5.78 -18.30
C PRO A 335 -15.61 -4.66 -19.26
N LEU A 336 -16.28 -3.61 -18.77
CA LEU A 336 -16.68 -2.46 -19.58
C LEU A 336 -15.44 -1.71 -20.12
N GLY A 337 -14.43 -1.49 -19.29
CA GLY A 337 -13.17 -0.87 -19.69
C GLY A 337 -12.40 -1.67 -20.73
N LEU A 338 -12.36 -3.00 -20.59
CA LEU A 338 -11.76 -3.89 -21.59
C LEU A 338 -12.53 -3.87 -22.91
N LEU A 339 -13.87 -3.84 -22.85
CA LEU A 339 -14.72 -3.71 -24.04
C LEU A 339 -14.49 -2.36 -24.74
N ILE A 340 -14.40 -1.27 -23.99
CA ILE A 340 -14.07 0.07 -24.52
C ILE A 340 -12.69 0.04 -25.17
N GLY A 341 -11.68 -0.53 -24.52
CA GLY A 341 -10.32 -0.63 -25.06
C GLY A 341 -10.24 -1.49 -26.33
N PHE A 342 -11.08 -2.52 -26.47
CA PHE A 342 -11.16 -3.31 -27.69
C PHE A 342 -11.87 -2.53 -28.82
N LEU A 343 -13.00 -1.90 -28.52
CA LEU A 343 -13.76 -1.11 -29.48
C LEU A 343 -13.04 0.16 -29.91
N SER A 344 -12.20 0.76 -29.06
CA SER A 344 -11.41 1.94 -29.42
C SER A 344 -10.43 1.66 -30.57
N LEU A 345 -10.07 0.39 -30.80
CA LEU A 345 -9.16 -0.01 -31.89
C LEU A 345 -9.91 -0.37 -33.16
N LEU A 346 -11.06 -1.06 -33.03
CA LEU A 346 -11.81 -1.57 -34.17
C LEU A 346 -12.81 -0.55 -34.72
N ALA A 347 -13.49 0.18 -33.83
CA ALA A 347 -14.56 1.10 -34.16
C ALA A 347 -14.70 2.17 -33.06
N PRO A 348 -13.85 3.22 -33.06
CA PRO A 348 -13.86 4.26 -32.03
C PRO A 348 -15.25 4.89 -31.80
N GLY A 349 -16.05 5.03 -32.86
CA GLY A 349 -17.43 5.54 -32.76
C GLY A 349 -18.36 4.69 -31.89
N LEU A 350 -18.16 3.36 -31.82
CA LEU A 350 -18.94 2.47 -30.95
C LEU A 350 -18.45 2.47 -29.50
N ALA A 351 -17.21 2.92 -29.25
CA ALA A 351 -16.68 3.05 -27.91
C ALA A 351 -17.27 4.27 -27.17
N LEU A 352 -17.61 5.35 -27.87
CA LEU A 352 -18.10 6.60 -27.26
C LEU A 352 -19.39 6.42 -26.41
N PRO A 353 -20.44 5.72 -26.86
CA PRO A 353 -21.62 5.47 -26.03
C PRO A 353 -21.28 4.69 -24.75
N LEU A 354 -20.31 3.77 -24.82
CA LEU A 354 -19.84 3.04 -23.65
C LEU A 354 -19.05 3.91 -22.69
N VAL A 355 -18.32 4.91 -23.18
CA VAL A 355 -17.68 5.94 -22.32
C VAL A 355 -18.74 6.72 -21.55
N TRP A 356 -19.83 7.12 -22.20
CA TRP A 356 -20.94 7.81 -21.52
C TRP A 356 -21.61 6.96 -20.45
N LEU A 357 -21.61 5.63 -20.61
CA LEU A 357 -22.05 4.70 -19.57
C LEU A 357 -21.00 4.51 -18.47
N ALA A 358 -19.72 4.45 -18.82
CA ALA A 358 -18.63 4.16 -17.89
C ALA A 358 -18.31 5.33 -16.95
N GLU A 359 -18.39 6.57 -17.44
CA GLU A 359 -18.13 7.79 -16.66
C GLU A 359 -18.94 7.84 -15.34
N PRO A 360 -20.29 7.80 -15.35
CA PRO A 360 -21.07 7.88 -14.12
C PRO A 360 -20.81 6.71 -13.17
N ILE A 361 -20.44 5.52 -13.69
CA ILE A 361 -20.10 4.36 -12.87
C ILE A 361 -18.75 4.56 -12.16
N LEU A 362 -17.75 5.13 -12.86
CA LEU A 362 -16.47 5.50 -12.26
C LEU A 362 -16.64 6.62 -11.24
N SER A 363 -17.41 7.66 -11.57
CA SER A 363 -17.78 8.75 -10.67
C SER A 363 -18.48 8.23 -9.41
N LEU A 364 -19.41 7.29 -9.56
CA LEU A 364 -20.06 6.59 -8.44
C LEU A 364 -19.02 5.82 -7.62
N THR A 365 -18.11 5.08 -8.26
CA THR A 365 -17.05 4.33 -7.57
C THR A 365 -16.18 5.27 -6.74
N HIS A 366 -15.75 6.39 -7.29
CA HIS A 366 -14.96 7.39 -6.58
C HIS A 366 -15.75 8.00 -5.41
N GLY A 367 -17.02 8.38 -5.64
CA GLY A 367 -17.91 8.90 -4.59
C GLY A 367 -18.15 7.90 -3.46
N MET A 368 -18.31 6.62 -3.77
CA MET A 368 -18.43 5.56 -2.77
C MET A 368 -17.16 5.39 -1.94
N VAL A 369 -15.99 5.38 -2.59
CA VAL A 369 -14.71 5.29 -1.89
C VAL A 369 -14.50 6.51 -0.99
N GLY A 370 -14.77 7.72 -1.49
CA GLY A 370 -14.70 8.96 -0.69
C GLY A 370 -15.72 9.02 0.45
N PHE A 371 -16.88 8.38 0.31
CA PHE A 371 -17.83 8.21 1.42
C PHE A 371 -17.26 7.27 2.49
N PHE A 372 -16.75 6.11 2.09
CA PHE A 372 -16.18 5.12 3.02
C PHE A 372 -14.90 5.63 3.70
N SER A 373 -14.07 6.43 3.02
CA SER A 373 -12.83 6.97 3.59
C SER A 373 -13.07 7.95 4.73
N ARG A 374 -14.24 8.60 4.78
CA ARG A 374 -14.62 9.58 5.81
C ARG A 374 -15.33 8.98 7.02
N LEU A 375 -15.70 7.69 6.98
CA LEU A 375 -16.39 7.05 8.09
C LEU A 375 -15.46 6.91 9.31
N PRO A 376 -15.99 7.04 10.54
CA PRO A 376 -15.21 6.68 11.72
C PRO A 376 -14.81 5.21 11.60
N LEU A 377 -13.54 4.89 11.90
CA LEU A 377 -12.94 3.54 11.76
C LEU A 377 -12.46 3.16 10.34
N ALA A 378 -12.45 4.09 9.37
CA ALA A 378 -11.89 3.85 8.05
C ALA A 378 -10.36 3.64 8.10
N ASN A 379 -9.64 4.44 8.88
CA ASN A 379 -8.19 4.32 9.02
C ASN A 379 -7.80 4.31 10.50
N ILE A 380 -7.79 3.13 11.12
CA ILE A 380 -7.38 2.98 12.52
C ILE A 380 -5.89 2.67 12.56
N ALA A 381 -5.12 3.60 13.13
CA ALA A 381 -3.74 3.33 13.51
C ALA A 381 -3.72 2.26 14.61
N VAL A 382 -2.99 1.18 14.34
CA VAL A 382 -2.82 0.09 15.31
C VAL A 382 -1.33 -0.06 15.63
N PRO A 383 -0.97 -0.42 16.88
CA PRO A 383 0.41 -0.74 17.18
C PRO A 383 0.87 -1.88 16.27
N VAL A 384 1.96 -1.67 15.52
CA VAL A 384 2.46 -2.66 14.54
C VAL A 384 2.81 -3.96 15.26
N PRO A 385 2.09 -5.07 15.04
CA PRO A 385 2.40 -6.32 15.72
C PRO A 385 3.75 -6.85 15.25
N ASN A 386 4.59 -7.32 16.17
CA ASN A 386 5.82 -8.01 15.78
C ASN A 386 5.51 -9.39 15.17
N LEU A 387 6.50 -10.07 14.58
CA LEU A 387 6.28 -11.37 13.95
C LEU A 387 5.78 -12.46 14.93
N LEU A 388 6.13 -12.36 16.22
CA LEU A 388 5.65 -13.28 17.25
C LEU A 388 4.18 -13.02 17.56
N GLU A 389 3.78 -11.75 17.71
CA GLU A 389 2.38 -11.33 17.89
C GLU A 389 1.52 -11.81 16.71
N VAL A 390 2.01 -11.64 15.47
CA VAL A 390 1.34 -12.17 14.26
C VAL A 390 1.20 -13.69 14.33
N GLY A 391 2.25 -14.40 14.73
CA GLY A 391 2.22 -15.85 14.91
C GLY A 391 1.19 -16.30 15.96
N ILE A 392 1.13 -15.62 17.10
CA ILE A 392 0.16 -15.86 18.17
C ILE A 392 -1.27 -15.63 17.67
N LEU A 393 -1.51 -14.55 16.93
CA LEU A 393 -2.83 -14.26 16.35
C LEU A 393 -3.27 -15.35 15.37
N TYR A 394 -2.37 -15.81 14.49
CA TYR A 394 -2.70 -16.91 13.58
C TYR A 394 -2.95 -18.22 14.33
N LEU A 395 -2.16 -18.55 15.35
CA LEU A 395 -2.40 -19.72 16.20
C LEU A 395 -3.76 -19.63 16.91
N ALA A 396 -4.15 -18.45 17.39
CA ALA A 396 -5.47 -18.21 17.99
C ALA A 396 -6.59 -18.48 16.98
N PHE A 397 -6.52 -17.90 15.78
CA PHE A 397 -7.54 -18.10 14.74
C PHE A 397 -7.61 -19.56 14.26
N LEU A 398 -6.46 -20.20 14.04
CA LEU A 398 -6.37 -21.60 13.63
C LEU A 398 -6.95 -22.54 14.70
N SER A 399 -6.68 -22.26 15.98
CA SER A 399 -7.18 -23.06 17.09
C SER A 399 -8.70 -22.98 17.25
N LEU A 400 -9.28 -21.78 17.14
CA LEU A 400 -10.72 -21.52 17.27
C LEU A 400 -11.56 -22.32 16.24
N LEU A 401 -11.03 -22.51 15.04
CA LEU A 401 -11.73 -23.19 13.95
C LEU A 401 -11.32 -24.67 13.80
N SER A 402 -10.14 -25.08 14.27
CA SER A 402 -9.67 -26.47 14.16
C SER A 402 -10.00 -27.34 15.36
N LEU A 403 -9.89 -26.83 16.60
CA LEU A 403 -10.05 -27.64 17.80
C LEU A 403 -11.53 -27.96 18.06
N ARG A 404 -11.83 -29.25 18.22
CA ARG A 404 -13.17 -29.74 18.60
C ARG A 404 -13.37 -29.85 20.11
N ARG A 405 -12.30 -30.18 20.85
CA ARG A 405 -12.36 -30.34 22.32
C ARG A 405 -12.25 -28.98 22.99
N ARG A 406 -13.30 -28.59 23.72
CA ARG A 406 -13.37 -27.31 24.44
C ARG A 406 -12.21 -27.14 25.44
N ALA A 407 -11.79 -28.21 26.13
CA ALA A 407 -10.68 -28.15 27.09
C ALA A 407 -9.36 -27.69 26.45
N HIS A 408 -8.93 -28.31 25.35
CA HIS A 408 -7.69 -27.92 24.66
C HIS A 408 -7.80 -26.52 24.05
N LEU A 409 -8.98 -26.14 23.56
CA LEU A 409 -9.22 -24.79 23.06
C LEU A 409 -9.05 -23.75 24.18
N VAL A 410 -9.68 -23.97 25.33
CA VAL A 410 -9.60 -23.05 26.48
C VAL A 410 -8.17 -22.97 27.02
N LEU A 411 -7.46 -24.10 27.13
CA LEU A 411 -6.06 -24.12 27.56
C LEU A 411 -5.14 -23.36 26.59
N LEU A 412 -5.28 -23.61 25.28
CA LEU A 412 -4.45 -22.96 24.28
C LEU A 412 -4.78 -21.47 24.15
N LEU A 413 -6.06 -21.09 24.11
CA LEU A 413 -6.46 -19.69 24.12
C LEU A 413 -6.01 -19.00 25.41
N GLY A 414 -6.09 -19.68 26.56
CA GLY A 414 -5.55 -19.17 27.83
C GLY A 414 -4.05 -18.90 27.75
N ALA A 415 -3.27 -19.84 27.22
CA ALA A 415 -1.82 -19.65 27.02
C ALA A 415 -1.50 -18.52 26.05
N LEU A 416 -2.24 -18.40 24.94
CA LEU A 416 -2.08 -17.31 23.97
C LEU A 416 -2.48 -15.96 24.57
N CYS A 417 -3.57 -15.89 25.35
CA CYS A 417 -3.97 -14.70 26.09
C CYS A 417 -2.90 -14.29 27.10
N ILE A 418 -2.31 -15.23 27.84
CA ILE A 418 -1.17 -14.95 28.73
C ILE A 418 0.01 -14.39 27.94
N GLY A 419 0.33 -14.96 26.78
CA GLY A 419 1.39 -14.46 25.90
C GLY A 419 1.14 -13.01 25.44
N ILE A 420 -0.07 -12.70 24.99
CA ILE A 420 -0.46 -11.33 24.58
C ILE A 420 -0.44 -10.38 25.78
N LEU A 421 -0.89 -10.82 26.96
CA LEU A 421 -0.86 -10.01 28.19
C LEU A 421 0.58 -9.74 28.64
N ALA A 422 1.47 -10.72 28.55
CA ALA A 422 2.88 -10.56 28.89
C ALA A 422 3.59 -9.60 27.92
N ASP A 423 3.35 -9.73 26.62
CA ASP A 423 3.86 -8.79 25.62
C ASP A 423 3.28 -7.38 25.80
N GLY A 424 1.98 -7.28 26.06
CA GLY A 424 1.31 -6.02 26.39
C GLY A 424 1.88 -5.37 27.64
N LEU A 425 2.18 -6.15 28.69
CA LEU A 425 2.81 -5.66 29.92
C LEU A 425 4.25 -5.19 29.65
N TYR A 426 5.00 -5.92 28.82
CA TYR A 426 6.35 -5.51 28.41
C TYR A 426 6.30 -4.15 27.69
N TRP A 427 5.43 -3.98 26.70
CA TRP A 427 5.30 -2.70 25.99
C TRP A 427 4.75 -1.59 26.86
N TRP A 428 3.83 -1.90 27.79
CA TRP A 428 3.36 -0.95 28.79
C TRP A 428 4.50 -0.45 29.66
N GLN A 429 5.36 -1.35 30.13
CA GLN A 429 6.54 -1.01 30.92
C GLN A 429 7.54 -0.16 30.11
N GLU A 430 7.89 -0.64 28.91
CA GLU A 430 8.83 0.00 27.98
C GLU A 430 8.34 1.40 27.55
N ARG A 431 7.02 1.62 27.44
CA ARG A 431 6.44 2.86 26.92
C ARG A 431 6.06 3.87 27.99
N TRP A 432 5.64 3.44 29.18
CA TRP A 432 5.09 4.33 30.22
C TRP A 432 5.96 4.42 31.48
N HIS A 433 6.79 3.40 31.75
CA HIS A 433 7.55 3.30 32.99
C HIS A 433 9.07 3.30 32.74
N ARG A 434 9.50 3.71 31.54
CA ARG A 434 10.91 3.87 31.23
C ARG A 434 11.51 5.02 32.05
N GLU A 435 12.68 4.80 32.61
CA GLU A 435 13.43 5.84 33.33
C GLU A 435 14.54 6.50 32.49
N GLU A 436 14.89 5.95 31.34
CA GLU A 436 15.95 6.41 30.45
C GLU A 436 15.45 7.46 29.45
N LEU A 437 16.31 8.44 29.13
CA LEU A 437 16.15 9.30 27.96
C LEU A 437 16.75 8.60 26.74
N ARG A 438 15.97 8.43 25.66
CA ARG A 438 16.46 7.87 24.40
C ARG A 438 16.34 8.89 23.28
N VAL A 439 17.46 9.12 22.59
CA VAL A 439 17.53 9.95 21.38
C VAL A 439 17.90 9.06 20.20
N THR A 440 17.03 9.00 19.19
CA THR A 440 17.26 8.21 17.98
C THR A 440 17.33 9.15 16.78
N HIS A 441 18.49 9.25 16.14
CA HIS A 441 18.64 9.95 14.86
C HIS A 441 18.24 9.00 13.72
N LEU A 442 17.29 9.42 12.90
CA LEU A 442 16.77 8.64 11.78
C LEU A 442 17.52 9.00 10.51
N SER A 443 17.92 7.98 9.75
CA SER A 443 18.48 8.17 8.41
C SER A 443 17.36 8.49 7.43
N VAL A 444 17.08 9.78 7.23
CA VAL A 444 16.04 10.30 6.34
C VAL A 444 16.53 10.64 4.93
N GLY A 445 17.82 10.44 4.67
CA GLY A 445 18.46 10.74 3.39
C GLY A 445 18.96 12.18 3.36
N HIS A 446 18.08 13.14 3.06
CA HIS A 446 18.40 14.57 3.08
C HIS A 446 17.78 15.25 4.30
N GLY A 447 18.59 16.06 4.98
CA GLY A 447 18.26 16.80 6.19
C GLY A 447 18.26 15.95 7.46
N ASP A 448 17.62 16.48 8.50
CA ASP A 448 17.67 15.94 9.85
C ASP A 448 16.31 15.41 10.32
N ALA A 449 16.37 14.36 11.15
CA ALA A 449 15.22 13.89 11.92
C ALA A 449 15.71 13.13 13.16
N ALA A 450 15.23 13.54 14.34
CA ALA A 450 15.53 12.88 15.60
C ALA A 450 14.26 12.66 16.43
N VAL A 451 14.10 11.44 16.95
CA VAL A 451 13.02 11.11 17.89
C VAL A 451 13.60 11.01 19.29
N VAL A 452 13.02 11.80 20.20
CA VAL A 452 13.36 11.86 21.61
C VAL A 452 12.23 11.21 22.41
N GLU A 453 12.50 10.04 22.96
CA GLU A 453 11.63 9.36 23.93
C GLU A 453 12.06 9.80 25.34
N PHE A 454 11.25 10.63 26.01
CA PHE A 454 11.53 11.09 27.37
C PHE A 454 11.30 9.97 28.41
N PRO A 455 11.95 10.03 29.59
CA PRO A 455 11.56 9.20 30.73
C PRO A 455 10.06 9.36 31.02
N GLY A 456 9.36 8.25 31.21
CA GLY A 456 7.90 8.21 31.23
C GLY A 456 7.34 7.88 29.84
N SER A 457 6.43 8.71 29.34
CA SER A 457 5.71 8.41 28.09
C SER A 457 5.71 9.53 27.05
N LYS A 458 6.40 10.65 27.24
CA LYS A 458 6.35 11.73 26.26
C LYS A 458 7.31 11.52 25.10
N VAL A 459 6.94 11.98 23.91
CA VAL A 459 7.78 11.90 22.70
C VAL A 459 7.88 13.26 22.03
N LEU A 460 9.11 13.65 21.67
CA LEU A 460 9.42 14.81 20.85
C LEU A 460 10.03 14.34 19.51
N LEU A 461 9.50 14.82 18.39
CA LEU A 461 10.14 14.70 17.07
C LEU A 461 10.79 16.05 16.73
N ILE A 462 12.10 16.03 16.47
CA ILE A 462 12.89 17.18 16.03
C ILE A 462 13.20 16.97 14.55
N ASP A 463 12.67 17.82 13.71
CA ASP A 463 12.75 17.75 12.25
C ASP A 463 12.26 16.40 11.67
N ALA A 464 12.04 16.35 10.37
CA ALA A 464 11.37 15.25 9.70
C ALA A 464 11.99 14.89 8.34
N GLY A 465 13.18 15.40 8.02
CA GLY A 465 13.81 15.17 6.73
C GLY A 465 12.97 15.69 5.56
N GLY A 466 13.48 15.47 4.36
CA GLY A 466 12.71 15.65 3.13
C GLY A 466 13.57 16.08 1.96
N THR A 467 13.00 15.99 0.76
CA THR A 467 13.63 16.51 -0.45
C THR A 467 12.69 17.50 -1.11
N ALA A 468 13.26 18.56 -1.72
CA ALA A 468 12.47 19.51 -2.51
C ALA A 468 11.82 18.82 -3.72
N THR A 469 12.52 17.84 -4.27
CA THR A 469 12.13 17.07 -5.46
C THR A 469 11.59 15.69 -5.05
N GLY A 470 10.47 15.30 -5.66
CA GLY A 470 9.86 13.97 -5.50
C GLY A 470 8.61 13.92 -4.62
N GLU A 471 7.76 12.94 -4.92
CA GLU A 471 6.50 12.66 -4.19
C GLU A 471 6.72 11.88 -2.89
N PHE A 472 7.95 11.41 -2.63
CA PHE A 472 8.27 10.64 -1.43
C PHE A 472 8.14 11.51 -0.18
N ASP A 473 7.37 11.02 0.77
CA ASP A 473 7.11 11.67 2.04
C ASP A 473 7.88 10.94 3.13
N THR A 474 8.88 11.61 3.72
CA THR A 474 9.72 11.06 4.78
C THR A 474 8.91 10.76 6.06
N GLY A 475 7.82 11.50 6.29
CA GLY A 475 6.89 11.25 7.38
C GLY A 475 6.22 9.89 7.24
N ASP A 476 5.62 9.62 6.08
CA ASP A 476 4.92 8.35 5.79
C ASP A 476 5.89 7.18 5.60
N GLY A 477 6.99 7.39 4.88
CA GLY A 477 7.88 6.30 4.46
C GLY A 477 8.99 5.93 5.45
N ILE A 478 9.32 6.79 6.42
CA ILE A 478 10.45 6.58 7.34
C ILE A 478 10.05 6.79 8.80
N ILE A 479 9.51 7.97 9.14
CA ILE A 479 9.28 8.36 10.53
C ILE A 479 8.10 7.58 11.12
N ALA A 480 6.97 7.54 10.41
CA ALA A 480 5.79 6.83 10.87
C ALA A 480 6.04 5.32 11.06
N PRO A 481 6.70 4.59 10.12
CA PRO A 481 7.10 3.20 10.35
C PRO A 481 7.97 3.01 11.59
N PHE A 482 8.95 3.89 11.82
CA PHE A 482 9.77 3.85 13.03
C PHE A 482 8.91 4.02 14.30
N LEU A 483 8.09 5.08 14.37
CA LEU A 483 7.21 5.35 15.51
C LEU A 483 6.27 4.17 15.79
N ARG A 484 5.63 3.63 14.76
CA ARG A 484 4.72 2.49 14.88
C ARG A 484 5.43 1.21 15.31
N SER A 485 6.66 0.97 14.84
CA SER A 485 7.47 -0.18 15.26
C SER A 485 7.85 -0.12 16.75
N ARG A 486 7.93 1.10 17.31
CA ARG A 486 8.13 1.37 18.73
C ARG A 486 6.82 1.48 19.52
N LYS A 487 5.69 1.12 18.90
CA LYS A 487 4.33 1.20 19.46
C LYS A 487 3.95 2.63 19.90
N ILE A 488 4.54 3.65 19.29
CA ILE A 488 4.22 5.06 19.51
C ILE A 488 3.08 5.42 18.55
N LEU A 489 1.91 5.72 19.11
CA LEU A 489 0.73 6.16 18.34
C LEU A 489 0.45 7.65 18.46
N LYS A 490 1.19 8.35 19.34
CA LYS A 490 1.07 9.78 19.57
C LYS A 490 2.46 10.38 19.78
N VAL A 491 2.71 11.52 19.15
CA VAL A 491 3.90 12.33 19.36
C VAL A 491 3.48 13.59 20.11
N ASP A 492 3.97 13.85 21.31
CA ASP A 492 3.46 14.96 22.12
C ASP A 492 3.92 16.32 21.61
N TYR A 493 5.17 16.39 21.17
CA TYR A 493 5.82 17.61 20.73
C TYR A 493 6.44 17.42 19.34
N LEU A 494 6.20 18.37 18.44
CA LEU A 494 6.93 18.48 17.19
C LEU A 494 7.78 19.74 17.23
N LEU A 495 9.04 19.67 16.81
CA LEU A 495 9.92 20.81 16.65
C LEU A 495 10.40 20.84 15.20
N VAL A 496 10.15 21.95 14.52
CA VAL A 496 10.81 22.28 13.25
C VAL A 496 11.87 23.33 13.54
N SER A 497 13.13 22.96 13.31
CA SER A 497 14.25 23.83 13.60
C SER A 497 14.29 25.05 12.69
N HIS A 498 13.98 24.89 11.40
CA HIS A 498 13.92 25.99 10.43
C HIS A 498 13.10 25.62 9.16
N PRO A 499 12.72 26.59 8.32
CA PRO A 499 11.70 26.38 7.29
C PRO A 499 12.25 25.87 5.95
N ARG A 500 13.28 25.02 5.97
CA ARG A 500 13.76 24.30 4.77
C ARG A 500 13.15 22.90 4.68
N VAL A 501 12.90 22.45 3.45
CA VAL A 501 12.09 21.24 3.16
C VAL A 501 12.69 19.95 3.68
N ASP A 502 14.01 19.94 3.83
CA ASP A 502 14.79 18.88 4.44
C ASP A 502 14.66 18.83 5.97
N HIS A 503 13.92 19.75 6.59
CA HIS A 503 13.60 19.73 8.02
C HIS A 503 12.10 19.55 8.30
N TYR A 504 11.20 20.16 7.54
CA TYR A 504 9.75 20.00 7.76
C TYR A 504 9.07 19.00 6.81
N GLY A 505 9.79 18.41 5.85
CA GLY A 505 9.22 17.68 4.72
C GLY A 505 8.25 16.57 5.09
N GLY A 506 8.52 15.83 6.18
CA GLY A 506 7.64 14.78 6.72
C GLY A 506 6.60 15.24 7.76
N MET A 507 6.64 16.50 8.21
CA MET A 507 5.84 16.96 9.36
C MET A 507 4.34 16.94 9.11
N LYS A 508 3.89 17.24 7.88
CA LYS A 508 2.46 17.22 7.53
C LYS A 508 1.81 15.88 7.89
N THR A 509 2.46 14.78 7.51
CA THR A 509 1.95 13.43 7.79
C THR A 509 1.97 13.11 9.28
N ILE A 510 3.01 13.54 10.00
CA ILE A 510 3.08 13.31 11.45
C ILE A 510 2.00 14.09 12.21
N VAL A 511 1.72 15.33 11.82
CA VAL A 511 0.63 16.13 12.39
C VAL A 511 -0.72 15.45 12.18
N GLN A 512 -0.97 14.93 10.97
CA GLN A 512 -2.24 14.30 10.61
C GLN A 512 -2.44 12.93 11.26
N GLU A 513 -1.38 12.15 11.45
CA GLU A 513 -1.49 10.76 11.90
C GLU A 513 -1.19 10.52 13.38
N PHE A 514 -0.37 11.37 14.02
CA PHE A 514 0.11 11.15 15.40
C PHE A 514 -0.39 12.20 16.40
N ALA A 515 -1.37 13.03 16.00
CA ALA A 515 -2.14 13.93 16.86
C ALA A 515 -1.31 14.67 17.94
N PRO A 516 -0.37 15.54 17.53
CA PRO A 516 0.51 16.23 18.45
C PRO A 516 -0.21 17.24 19.34
N SER A 517 0.34 17.46 20.54
CA SER A 517 -0.22 18.42 21.50
C SER A 517 0.37 19.82 21.30
N GLU A 518 1.67 19.90 21.01
CA GLU A 518 2.33 21.17 20.69
C GLU A 518 3.20 21.07 19.43
N PHE A 519 3.22 22.17 18.68
CA PHE A 519 4.03 22.35 17.48
C PHE A 519 4.96 23.55 17.68
N TRP A 520 6.25 23.29 17.81
CA TRP A 520 7.28 24.24 18.13
C TRP A 520 8.03 24.68 16.88
N LEU A 521 8.20 26.00 16.73
CA LEU A 521 8.77 26.63 15.56
C LEU A 521 9.75 27.73 15.95
N GLY A 522 10.74 27.96 15.09
CA GLY A 522 11.50 29.21 15.10
C GLY A 522 10.66 30.40 14.58
N PRO A 523 11.20 31.63 14.67
CA PRO A 523 10.55 32.84 14.17
C PRO A 523 10.44 32.90 12.64
N SER A 524 11.20 32.06 11.93
CA SER A 524 11.27 32.05 10.47
C SER A 524 10.05 31.39 9.82
N LYS A 525 9.60 31.93 8.68
CA LYS A 525 8.51 31.35 7.88
C LYS A 525 9.00 30.88 6.52
N GLY A 526 8.54 29.70 6.12
CA GLY A 526 8.76 29.17 4.77
C GLY A 526 7.88 29.87 3.74
N ARG A 527 8.35 29.89 2.49
CA ARG A 527 7.63 30.50 1.34
C ARG A 527 7.18 29.48 0.30
N THR A 528 7.34 28.19 0.56
CA THR A 528 7.02 27.13 -0.40
C THR A 528 5.58 26.66 -0.25
N VAL A 529 4.98 26.17 -1.33
CA VAL A 529 3.64 25.55 -1.31
C VAL A 529 3.59 24.36 -0.34
N ARG A 530 4.68 23.59 -0.25
CA ARG A 530 4.80 22.49 0.71
C ARG A 530 4.78 22.95 2.16
N TYR A 531 5.43 24.07 2.47
CA TYR A 531 5.41 24.65 3.80
C TYR A 531 4.01 25.16 4.16
N GLN A 532 3.32 25.83 3.22
CA GLN A 532 1.92 26.24 3.40
C GLN A 532 0.99 25.05 3.65
N ALA A 533 1.13 23.96 2.88
CA ALA A 533 0.34 22.75 3.10
C ALA A 533 0.61 22.07 4.47
N MET A 534 1.80 22.25 5.04
CA MET A 534 2.10 21.84 6.42
C MET A 534 1.44 22.78 7.43
N GLU A 535 1.52 24.10 7.23
CA GLU A 535 0.84 25.07 8.08
C GLU A 535 -0.68 24.82 8.09
N GLU A 536 -1.31 24.63 6.92
CA GLU A 536 -2.72 24.28 6.79
C GLU A 536 -3.08 23.01 7.59
N ALA A 537 -2.23 21.99 7.55
CA ALA A 537 -2.44 20.76 8.33
C ALA A 537 -2.35 21.00 9.84
N VAL A 538 -1.45 21.88 10.28
CA VAL A 538 -1.31 22.30 11.68
C VAL A 538 -2.52 23.16 12.11
N GLU A 539 -3.00 24.06 11.26
CA GLU A 539 -4.19 24.89 11.51
C GLU A 539 -5.49 24.08 11.57
N GLY A 540 -5.61 23.06 10.72
CA GLY A 540 -6.73 22.14 10.73
C GLY A 540 -6.72 21.13 11.88
N SER A 541 -5.67 21.12 12.71
CA SER A 541 -5.49 20.18 13.82
C SER A 541 -5.57 20.90 15.16
N PRO A 542 -6.03 20.24 16.24
CA PRO A 542 -6.11 20.83 17.59
C PRO A 542 -4.74 20.91 18.30
N VAL A 543 -3.68 21.33 17.59
CA VAL A 543 -2.31 21.42 18.11
C VAL A 543 -1.97 22.85 18.49
N LYS A 544 -1.30 23.04 19.64
CA LYS A 544 -0.89 24.36 20.11
C LYS A 544 0.42 24.78 19.44
N ARG A 545 0.40 25.86 18.66
CA ARG A 545 1.61 26.46 18.09
C ARG A 545 2.39 27.25 19.14
N ILE A 546 3.70 27.07 19.21
CA ILE A 546 4.60 27.76 20.13
C ILE A 546 5.84 28.20 19.36
N PHE A 547 6.18 29.48 19.45
CA PHE A 547 7.44 29.99 18.93
C PHE A 547 8.50 29.91 20.02
N LEU A 548 9.67 29.36 19.67
CA LEU A 548 10.78 29.15 20.61
C LEU A 548 11.86 30.22 20.39
N SER A 549 12.36 30.74 21.51
CA SER A 549 13.47 31.68 21.57
C SER A 549 14.35 31.43 22.79
N SER A 550 15.58 31.94 22.77
CA SER A 550 16.50 31.87 23.92
C SER A 550 16.06 32.68 25.15
N ALA A 551 15.02 33.51 25.03
CA ALA A 551 14.39 34.21 26.15
C ALA A 551 13.42 33.30 26.92
N ASP A 552 12.96 32.22 26.29
CA ASP A 552 12.08 31.26 26.94
C ASP A 552 12.80 30.54 28.09
N PRO A 553 12.15 30.40 29.26
CA PRO A 553 12.72 29.62 30.35
C PRO A 553 12.89 28.17 29.91
N CYS A 554 13.96 27.53 30.38
CA CYS A 554 14.15 26.10 30.17
C CYS A 554 12.93 25.33 30.66
N ARG A 555 12.40 24.46 29.81
CA ARG A 555 11.24 23.62 30.09
C ARG A 555 11.70 22.33 30.73
N PHE A 556 10.98 21.88 31.76
CA PHE A 556 11.17 20.55 32.32
C PHE A 556 10.09 19.62 31.78
N ILE A 557 10.51 18.62 31.01
CA ILE A 557 9.63 17.57 30.50
C ILE A 557 10.00 16.32 31.26
N ASP A 558 9.14 15.97 32.21
CA ASP A 558 9.31 14.87 33.16
C ASP A 558 10.61 15.05 33.98
N ARG A 559 11.71 14.38 33.63
CA ARG A 559 13.02 14.53 34.31
C ARG A 559 14.08 15.22 33.44
N VAL A 560 13.73 15.70 32.25
CA VAL A 560 14.66 16.24 31.26
C VAL A 560 14.49 17.75 31.16
N GLN A 561 15.60 18.48 31.25
CA GLN A 561 15.62 19.92 31.05
C GLN A 561 15.89 20.23 29.57
N LEU A 562 14.95 20.92 28.91
CA LEU A 562 15.05 21.40 27.54
C LEU A 562 15.23 22.92 27.56
N CYS A 563 16.39 23.39 27.12
CA CYS A 563 16.69 24.81 26.99
C CYS A 563 16.85 25.20 25.53
N VAL A 564 16.20 26.29 25.12
CA VAL A 564 16.44 26.92 23.82
C VAL A 564 17.63 27.85 23.95
N LEU A 565 18.66 27.64 23.14
CA LEU A 565 19.88 28.45 23.19
C LEU A 565 19.88 29.56 22.13
N TYR A 566 19.17 29.35 21.02
CA TYR A 566 19.07 30.25 19.88
C TYR A 566 17.75 29.97 19.12
N PRO A 567 17.09 30.95 18.48
CA PRO A 567 17.48 32.35 18.26
C PRO A 567 17.27 33.30 19.45
N HIS A 568 17.95 34.44 19.44
CA HIS A 568 17.72 35.55 20.38
C HIS A 568 16.50 36.39 19.96
N GLU A 569 15.80 37.02 20.91
CA GLU A 569 14.59 37.84 20.69
C GLU A 569 14.75 38.84 19.54
N ASP A 570 15.93 39.46 19.43
CA ASP A 570 16.21 40.55 18.47
C ASP A 570 16.47 40.08 17.04
N LYS A 571 16.60 38.77 16.78
CA LYS A 571 16.87 38.23 15.44
C LYS A 571 15.60 37.67 14.79
N ILE A 572 14.84 38.56 14.16
CA ILE A 572 13.80 38.19 13.19
C ILE A 572 14.51 37.94 11.84
N GLY A 573 14.81 36.67 11.55
CA GLY A 573 15.53 36.23 10.35
C GLY A 573 15.36 34.74 10.08
N ASP A 574 16.10 34.19 9.11
CA ASP A 574 16.10 32.76 8.72
C ASP A 574 16.91 31.88 9.71
N SER A 575 16.68 32.12 11.00
CA SER A 575 17.48 31.60 12.11
C SER A 575 16.98 30.22 12.56
N SER A 576 17.86 29.23 12.54
CA SER A 576 17.58 27.90 13.08
C SER A 576 17.38 27.90 14.59
N VAL A 577 16.50 27.03 15.10
CA VAL A 577 16.34 26.81 16.55
C VAL A 577 17.40 25.82 17.04
N VAL A 578 18.15 26.24 18.07
CA VAL A 578 19.13 25.39 18.76
C VAL A 578 18.61 25.04 20.12
N ILE A 579 18.53 23.73 20.42
CA ILE A 579 18.09 23.26 21.73
C ILE A 579 19.13 22.37 22.40
N ARG A 580 19.19 22.44 23.73
CA ARG A 580 19.96 21.54 24.58
C ARG A 580 19.03 20.74 25.47
N LEU A 581 19.15 19.41 25.42
CA LEU A 581 18.52 18.50 26.37
C LEU A 581 19.55 18.11 27.43
N SER A 582 19.16 18.19 28.71
CA SER A 582 20.01 17.81 29.84
C SER A 582 19.27 16.77 30.70
N PHE A 583 19.88 15.60 30.88
CA PHE A 583 19.34 14.51 31.70
C PHE A 583 20.44 13.90 32.56
N GLY A 584 20.39 14.15 33.88
CA GLY A 584 21.47 13.78 34.79
C GLY A 584 22.79 14.43 34.38
N ARG A 585 23.78 13.62 33.99
CA ARG A 585 25.09 14.10 33.51
C ARG A 585 25.20 14.18 31.98
N ALA A 586 24.22 13.65 31.25
CA ALA A 586 24.22 13.64 29.79
C ALA A 586 23.59 14.91 29.23
N ASN A 587 24.25 15.52 28.25
CA ASN A 587 23.75 16.68 27.51
C ASN A 587 23.74 16.37 26.02
N PHE A 588 22.64 16.67 25.35
CA PHE A 588 22.49 16.55 23.90
C PHE A 588 22.24 17.94 23.32
N LEU A 589 23.02 18.31 22.31
CA LEU A 589 22.87 19.58 21.60
C LEU A 589 22.35 19.29 20.19
N PHE A 590 21.22 19.90 19.83
CA PHE A 590 20.67 19.89 18.49
C PHE A 590 20.93 21.27 17.88
N ALA A 591 21.98 21.33 17.05
CA ALA A 591 22.47 22.57 16.48
C ALA A 591 21.73 23.00 15.21
N SER A 592 20.98 22.09 14.55
CA SER A 592 20.37 22.35 13.24
C SER A 592 21.42 22.89 12.24
N ASP A 593 20.99 23.63 11.22
CA ASP A 593 21.82 24.23 10.18
C ASP A 593 22.36 25.62 10.57
N ILE A 594 22.77 25.83 11.82
CA ILE A 594 23.35 27.13 12.21
C ILE A 594 24.64 27.41 11.41
N GLU A 595 24.76 28.63 10.90
CA GLU A 595 25.97 29.07 10.20
C GLU A 595 27.07 29.46 11.19
N GLY A 596 28.33 29.48 10.73
CA GLY A 596 29.48 29.84 11.58
C GLY A 596 29.42 31.26 12.17
N ARG A 597 28.55 32.15 11.67
CA ARG A 597 28.26 33.43 12.33
C ARG A 597 27.45 33.26 13.60
N ASP A 598 26.40 32.42 13.55
CA ASP A 598 25.51 32.17 14.67
C ASP A 598 26.16 31.27 15.73
N GLU A 599 27.02 30.35 15.30
CA GLU A 599 27.87 29.57 16.21
C GLU A 599 28.79 30.48 17.06
N LYS A 600 29.41 31.49 16.46
CA LYS A 600 30.24 32.47 17.19
C LYS A 600 29.44 33.24 18.23
N VAL A 601 28.19 33.61 17.92
CA VAL A 601 27.30 34.29 18.86
C VAL A 601 26.97 33.38 20.05
N LEU A 602 26.70 32.10 19.79
CA LEU A 602 26.48 31.10 20.83
C LEU A 602 27.71 30.92 21.74
N LEU A 603 28.91 30.84 21.16
CA LEU A 603 30.16 30.65 21.91
C LEU A 603 30.59 31.88 22.74
N GLN A 604 30.19 33.09 22.34
CA GLN A 604 30.49 34.32 23.09
C GLN A 604 29.72 34.40 24.42
N ARG A 605 28.62 33.65 24.56
CA ARG A 605 27.95 33.48 25.85
C ARG A 605 28.63 32.38 26.66
N LYS A 606 29.26 32.75 27.77
CA LYS A 606 29.46 31.81 28.87
C LYS A 606 28.07 31.38 29.36
N THR A 607 27.81 30.08 29.27
CA THR A 607 26.53 29.45 29.64
C THR A 607 26.38 29.32 31.15
#